data_AF-A0A3N5Q166-F1
#
_entry.id   AF-A0A3N5Q166-F1
#
_cell.length_a   1.000
_cell.length_b   1.000
_cell.length_c   1.000
_cell.angle_alpha   90.00
_cell.angle_beta   90.00
_cell.angle_gamma   90.00
#
_symmetry.space_group_name_H-M   'P 1'
#
loop_
_entity.id
_entity.type
_entity.pdbx_description
1 polymer ?
#
loop_
_entity_poly.entity_id
_entity_poly.type
_entity_poly.pdbx_seq_one_letter_code
_entity_poly.pdbx_strand_id
1 'polypeptide(L)' 'MRRKLLSEEGKKKYKVRMKTVEPVFAHLKRIMGFKEFLLRGMEKVNCEFNLICTAYNIKKLSCYLS' A
#
# COMPACT_ATOMS: atom_id res chain seq x y z
N MET A 1 -17.43 -3.11 -10.75
CA MET A 1 -16.81 -3.32 -9.42
C MET A 1 -17.76 -3.98 -8.41
N ARG A 2 -18.94 -3.41 -8.10
CA ARG A 2 -19.91 -3.97 -7.11
C ARG A 2 -20.18 -5.48 -7.29
N ARG A 3 -20.49 -5.93 -8.51
CA ARG A 3 -20.75 -7.35 -8.81
C ARG A 3 -19.58 -8.30 -8.47
N LYS A 4 -18.33 -7.86 -8.64
CA LYS A 4 -17.11 -8.63 -8.32
C LYS A 4 -16.77 -8.64 -6.82
N LEU A 5 -17.24 -7.64 -6.07
CA LEU A 5 -17.06 -7.56 -4.61
C LEU A 5 -18.13 -8.37 -3.85
N LEU A 6 -19.31 -8.53 -4.46
CA LEU A 6 -20.43 -9.27 -3.89
C LEU A 6 -20.30 -10.80 -4.05
N SER A 7 -19.45 -11.28 -4.96
CA SER A 7 -19.17 -12.72 -5.06
C SER A 7 -18.41 -13.22 -3.83
N GLU A 8 -18.64 -14.48 -3.46
CA GLU A 8 -17.96 -15.10 -2.31
C GLU A 8 -16.43 -15.09 -2.46
N GLU A 9 -15.92 -15.27 -3.68
CA GLU A 9 -14.49 -15.13 -3.98
C GLU A 9 -13.99 -13.69 -3.78
N GLY A 10 -14.79 -12.70 -4.18
CA GLY A 10 -14.50 -11.29 -3.99
C GLY A 10 -14.42 -10.92 -2.51
N LYS A 11 -15.38 -11.39 -1.70
CA LYS A 11 -15.39 -11.20 -0.25
C LYS A 11 -14.18 -11.84 0.42
N LYS A 12 -13.80 -13.06 0.04
CA LYS A 12 -12.60 -13.74 0.58
C LYS A 12 -11.33 -12.94 0.26
N LYS A 13 -11.13 -12.53 -0.99
CA LYS A 13 -9.96 -11.71 -1.39
C LYS A 13 -9.95 -10.35 -0.67
N TYR A 14 -11.11 -9.73 -0.51
CA TYR A 14 -11.23 -8.45 0.21
C TYR A 14 -10.86 -8.59 1.69
N LYS A 15 -11.31 -9.65 2.37
CA LYS A 15 -10.92 -9.94 3.77
C LYS A 15 -9.42 -10.11 3.94
N VAL A 16 -8.72 -10.71 2.95
CA VAL A 16 -7.26 -10.82 2.99
C VAL A 16 -6.61 -9.44 2.83
N ARG A 17 -7.06 -8.64 1.87
CA ARG A 17 -6.53 -7.27 1.64
C ARG A 17 -6.71 -6.36 2.85
N MET A 18 -7.81 -6.52 3.57
CA MET A 18 -8.07 -5.76 4.80
C MET A 18 -6.96 -5.98 5.85
N LYS A 19 -6.36 -7.18 5.88
CA LYS A 19 -5.28 -7.50 6.83
C LYS A 19 -3.89 -7.16 6.31
N THR A 20 -3.70 -7.12 5.00
CA THR A 20 -2.37 -6.97 4.40
C THR A 20 -2.14 -5.60 3.78
N VAL A 21 -3.04 -5.18 2.89
CA VAL A 21 -2.88 -4.01 2.04
C VAL A 21 -3.33 -2.73 2.75
N GLU A 22 -4.46 -2.76 3.45
CA GLU A 22 -4.99 -1.59 4.16
C GLU A 22 -4.04 -1.05 5.24
N PRO A 23 -3.39 -1.89 6.08
CA PRO A 23 -2.44 -1.39 7.09
C PRO A 23 -1.21 -0.74 6.47
N VAL A 24 -0.73 -1.27 5.33
CA VAL A 24 0.40 -0.68 4.61
C VAL A 24 0.02 0.70 4.12
N PHE A 25 -1.12 0.87 3.46
CA PHE A 25 -1.59 2.18 3.02
C PHE A 25 -1.83 3.16 4.17
N ALA A 26 -2.37 2.69 5.30
CA ALA A 26 -2.52 3.50 6.50
C ALA A 26 -1.16 3.97 7.03
N HIS A 27 -0.16 3.08 7.06
CA HIS A 27 1.21 3.41 7.48
C HIS A 27 1.84 4.44 6.54
N LEU A 28 1.77 4.22 5.23
CA LEU A 28 2.29 5.16 4.22
C LEU A 28 1.70 6.56 4.42
N LYS A 29 0.39 6.66 4.62
CA LYS A 29 -0.32 7.94 4.78
C LYS A 29 -0.08 8.62 6.12
N ARG A 30 -0.13 7.87 7.22
CA ARG A 30 -0.17 8.42 8.59
C ARG A 30 1.19 8.50 9.27
N ILE A 31 2.10 7.57 8.95
CA ILE A 31 3.42 7.49 9.58
C ILE A 31 4.48 8.05 8.64
N MET A 32 4.43 7.70 7.35
CA MET A 32 5.40 8.21 6.36
C MET A 32 4.96 9.52 5.70
N GLY A 33 3.73 9.99 5.96
CA GLY A 33 3.21 11.25 5.43
C GLY A 33 2.92 11.26 3.92
N PHE A 34 2.94 10.11 3.25
CA PHE A 34 2.69 10.00 1.82
C PHE A 34 1.19 10.14 1.50
N LYS A 35 0.78 11.34 1.07
CA LYS A 35 -0.62 11.66 0.76
C LYS A 35 -0.89 11.75 -0.74
N GLU A 36 0.06 12.26 -1.50
CA GLU A 36 -0.08 12.64 -2.90
C GLU A 36 1.20 12.30 -3.66
N PHE A 37 1.08 12.00 -4.96
CA PHE A 37 2.24 11.82 -5.84
C PHE A 37 2.75 13.19 -6.29
N LEU A 38 4.07 13.37 -6.26
CA LEU A 38 4.73 14.58 -6.71
C LEU A 38 4.89 14.59 -8.23
N LEU A 39 5.07 13.41 -8.83
CA LEU A 39 5.31 13.27 -10.26
C LEU A 39 4.02 12.98 -11.03
N ARG A 40 4.00 13.38 -12.31
CA ARG A 40 2.91 13.08 -13.25
C ARG A 40 3.39 12.14 -14.35
N GLY A 41 2.50 11.26 -14.81
CA GLY A 41 2.77 10.23 -15.81
C GLY A 41 3.05 8.87 -15.16
N MET A 42 2.51 7.81 -15.76
CA MET A 42 2.50 6.45 -15.18
C MET A 42 3.91 5.95 -14.84
N GLU A 43 4.89 6.14 -15.72
CA GLU A 43 6.26 5.69 -15.49
C GLU A 43 6.89 6.35 -14.26
N LYS A 44 6.75 7.67 -14.14
CA LYS A 44 7.31 8.44 -13.03
C LYS A 44 6.60 8.15 -11.72
N VAL A 45 5.27 8.03 -11.74
CA VAL A 45 4.45 7.64 -10.58
C VAL A 45 4.82 6.24 -10.09
N ASN A 46 5.06 5.29 -11.00
CA ASN A 46 5.51 3.95 -10.63
C ASN A 46 6.88 3.97 -9.97
N CYS A 47 7.82 4.78 -10.48
CA CYS A 47 9.13 4.96 -9.87
C CYS A 47 9.02 5.54 -8.44
N GLU A 48 8.23 6.60 -8.26
CA GLU A 48 7.96 7.22 -6.96
C GLU A 48 7.35 6.21 -5.97
N PHE A 49 6.35 5.45 -6.42
CA PHE A 49 5.71 4.43 -5.59
C PHE A 49 6.68 3.31 -5.17
N ASN A 50 7.55 2.85 -6.07
CA ASN A 50 8.58 1.85 -5.76
C ASN A 50 9.57 2.35 -4.71
N LEU A 51 9.98 3.62 -4.80
CA LEU A 51 10.86 4.23 -3.81
C LEU A 51 10.21 4.28 -2.42
N ILE A 52 8.93 4.68 -2.36
CA ILE A 52 8.16 4.72 -1.12
C ILE A 52 8.01 3.32 -0.51
N CYS A 53 7.70 2.30 -1.32
CA CYS A 53 7.61 0.92 -0.87
C CYS A 53 8.96 0.42 -0.31
N THR A 54 10.07 0.79 -0.96
CA THR A 54 11.42 0.46 -0.48
C THR A 54 11.69 1.10 0.88
N ALA A 55 11.39 2.38 1.04
CA ALA A 55 11.56 3.09 2.30
C ALA A 55 10.70 2.50 3.43
N TYR A 56 9.46 2.12 3.13
CA TYR A 56 8.58 1.43 4.07
C TYR A 56 9.18 0.10 4.54
N ASN A 57 9.70 -0.71 3.62
CA ASN A 57 10.32 -1.99 3.94
C ASN A 57 11.57 -1.82 4.80
N ILE A 58 12.43 -0.84 4.49
CA ILE A 58 13.61 -0.53 5.30
C ILE A 58 13.21 -0.11 6.71
N LYS A 59 12.19 0.75 6.86
CA LYS A 59 11.69 1.16 8.19
C LYS A 59 11.18 -0.04 8.98
N LYS A 60 10.45 -0.96 8.33
CA LYS A 60 9.99 -2.21 8.95
C LYS A 60 11.18 -3.06 9.43
N LEU A 61 12.18 -3.27 8.58
CA LEU A 61 13.38 -4.04 8.94
C LEU A 61 14.13 -3.41 10.11
N SER A 62 14.30 -2.09 10.10
CA SER A 62 14.93 -1.37 11.21
C SER A 62 14.22 -1.62 12.53
N CYS A 63 12.88 -1.53 12.58
CA CYS A 63 12.11 -1.84 13.79
C CYS A 63 12.10 -3.33 14.18
N TYR A 64 12.49 -4.25 13.29
CA TYR A 64 12.64 -5.67 13.63
C TYR A 64 14.02 -6.01 14.19
N LEU A 65 15.04 -5.25 13.81
CA LEU A 65 16.43 -5.45 14.20
C LEU A 65 16.84 -4.64 15.44
N SER A 66 15.97 -3.74 15.91
CA SER A 66 16.14 -2.99 17.15
C SER A 66 15.27 -3.57 18.25
#